data_AF-A0A1T4SBT0-F1
#
_entry.id   AF-A0A1T4SBT0-F1
#
_cell.length_a   1.000
_cell.length_b   1.000
_cell.length_c   1.000
_cell.angle_alpha   90.00
_cell.angle_beta   90.00
_cell.angle_gamma   90.00
#
_symmetry.space_group_name_H-M   'P 1'
#
loop_
_entity.id
_entity.type
_entity.pdbx_description
1 polymer ?
#
loop_
_entity_poly.entity_id
_entity_poly.type
_entity_poly.pdbx_seq_one_letter_code
_entity_poly.pdbx_strand_id
1 'polypeptide(L)'
;MSTGNDPPELGIDDFTRRFALRAGNLMWLLGAGASASAGIPTAWDMIWEFKQLLFVSQRRVALQTVADLSNPAIRAQLQAHTDAAGALPAAGSPEEYAGLFEAVYPAESDRRAFLDAKLSGAKPSYGHLALAALMRGQGARLVWTTNFDPLVADSCAKIFGTTGTLTSVALDAPDLAQQVIDEGRWPVEVKLHGDFRSRRLKNTNDELRQQDSQLRQLLVDACARFGLVVAGYSGRDRSIMDTLDEAASRSGAFPAGLFWLHRGDDLPLPRVRALLARAAANGIQAVLVRIENFDEALRDIIRLMDSLDTTELDSFAAERRRWSPAPRPVGRKGWPVVRLNALPITQAPTVCRRIVCEIGGYADVRAAIEQAEVAILAARTKAGVLAFGSDGDVRKVFDGHGITDLDLHTIEIKRLRYESAERGLLREALTRAIVRTRAVNSVHRRSADLLAPSDGEADAWSDLRRLVGPLSGVVPNHPELRWREGISTRLDWADDRLWILLDPCTVFEGIDDTNKAFAADFARERTVKRYNRPLNDLLGFWSGYLAQDDELRALGLGNGIDAVFRLSPDTAFSRRA
;
A
#
# COMPACT_ATOMS: atom_id res chain seq x y z
N MET A 1 -23.54 23.39 -1.94
CA MET A 1 -23.08 24.40 -0.96
C MET A 1 -22.18 23.68 0.03
N SER A 2 -20.87 23.92 -0.06
CA SER A 2 -19.82 23.22 0.70
C SER A 2 -19.06 24.25 1.52
N THR A 3 -19.28 24.26 2.83
CA THR A 3 -18.42 24.93 3.80
C THR A 3 -18.45 24.18 5.14
N GLY A 4 -17.28 23.75 5.60
CA GLY A 4 -16.93 23.77 7.03
C GLY A 4 -17.05 22.47 7.81
N ASN A 5 -16.00 21.64 7.80
CA ASN A 5 -15.36 21.03 8.99
C ASN A 5 -14.41 19.92 8.53
N ASP A 6 -13.36 20.26 7.80
CA ASP A 6 -12.24 19.34 7.71
C ASP A 6 -11.49 19.43 9.03
N PRO A 7 -11.20 18.27 9.68
CA PRO A 7 -10.51 18.28 10.96
C PRO A 7 -9.13 18.91 10.78
N PRO A 8 -8.62 19.66 11.77
CA PRO A 8 -7.27 20.21 11.68
C PRO A 8 -6.27 19.07 11.49
N GLU A 9 -5.41 19.19 10.50
CA GLU A 9 -4.43 18.17 10.15
C GLU A 9 -3.05 18.49 10.73
N LEU A 10 -2.29 17.44 11.03
CA LEU A 10 -0.94 17.52 11.56
C LEU A 10 -0.01 16.57 10.79
N GLY A 11 1.16 17.05 10.39
CA GLY A 11 2.21 16.23 9.80
C GLY A 11 2.72 15.17 10.79
N ILE A 12 3.09 13.99 10.27
CA ILE A 12 3.63 12.89 11.08
C ILE A 12 4.92 13.28 11.81
N ASP A 13 5.74 14.14 11.21
CA ASP A 13 6.96 14.67 11.81
C ASP A 13 6.66 15.57 13.02
N ASP A 14 5.60 16.39 12.96
CA ASP A 14 5.18 17.21 14.10
C ASP A 14 4.51 16.37 15.19
N PHE A 15 3.71 15.39 14.79
CA PHE A 15 3.13 14.44 15.74
C PHE A 15 4.22 13.68 16.50
N THR A 16 5.24 13.15 15.83
CA THR A 16 6.32 12.37 16.46
C THR A 16 7.12 13.20 17.47
N ARG A 17 7.45 14.46 17.16
CA ARG A 17 8.07 15.39 18.13
C ARG A 17 7.17 15.66 19.34
N ARG A 18 5.88 15.88 19.13
CA ARG A 18 4.91 16.09 20.23
C ARG A 18 4.74 14.82 21.07
N PHE A 19 4.70 13.67 20.43
CA PHE A 19 4.59 12.37 21.09
C PHE A 19 5.79 12.16 22.01
N ALA A 20 7.02 12.39 21.54
CA ALA A 20 8.23 12.23 22.35
C ALA A 20 8.19 13.05 23.66
N LEU A 21 7.59 14.24 23.63
CA LEU A 21 7.42 15.10 24.82
C LEU A 21 6.25 14.68 25.73
N ARG A 22 5.26 13.97 25.20
CA ARG A 22 3.97 13.69 25.87
C ARG A 22 3.72 12.22 26.13
N ALA A 23 4.61 11.32 25.72
CA ALA A 23 4.40 9.87 25.67
C ALA A 23 3.84 9.29 26.99
N GLY A 24 4.38 9.70 28.15
CA GLY A 24 3.92 9.24 29.46
C GLY A 24 2.49 9.68 29.86
N ASN A 25 1.90 10.63 29.12
CA ASN A 25 0.56 11.17 29.31
C ASN A 25 -0.39 10.85 28.13
N LEU A 26 0.05 10.01 27.19
CA LEU A 26 -0.75 9.53 26.06
C LEU A 26 -1.09 8.05 26.26
N MET A 27 -2.36 7.72 26.09
CA MET A 27 -2.85 6.35 25.94
C MET A 27 -3.17 6.07 24.46
N TRP A 28 -3.33 4.78 24.13
CA TRP A 28 -3.61 4.35 22.77
C TRP A 28 -4.99 3.69 22.65
N LEU A 29 -5.67 3.87 21.51
CA LEU A 29 -6.81 3.08 21.09
C LEU A 29 -6.50 2.42 19.75
N LEU A 30 -6.40 1.10 19.75
CA LEU A 30 -6.06 0.30 18.57
C LEU A 30 -7.28 -0.40 17.98
N GLY A 31 -7.46 -0.26 16.67
CA GLY A 31 -8.42 -1.04 15.90
C GLY A 31 -7.75 -2.00 14.91
N ALA A 32 -8.57 -2.70 14.12
CA ALA A 32 -8.11 -3.80 13.27
C ALA A 32 -7.04 -3.40 12.24
N GLY A 33 -6.98 -2.12 11.86
CA GLY A 33 -5.94 -1.59 10.97
C GLY A 33 -4.53 -1.62 11.56
N ALA A 34 -4.37 -1.68 12.90
CA ALA A 34 -3.07 -1.88 13.53
C ALA A 34 -2.51 -3.29 13.26
N SER A 35 -3.41 -4.27 13.12
CA SER A 35 -3.10 -5.68 12.87
C SER A 35 -2.99 -6.03 11.38
N ALA A 36 -3.24 -5.09 10.46
CA ALA A 36 -3.23 -5.35 9.01
C ALA A 36 -1.88 -5.87 8.50
N SER A 37 -0.78 -5.27 8.96
CA SER A 37 0.60 -5.68 8.60
C SER A 37 1.02 -7.03 9.19
N ALA A 38 0.25 -7.55 10.15
CA ALA A 38 0.43 -8.89 10.73
C ALA A 38 -0.33 -9.97 9.96
N GLY A 39 -1.00 -9.61 8.85
CA GLY A 39 -1.76 -10.52 8.00
C GLY A 39 -3.22 -10.70 8.44
N ILE A 40 -3.69 -9.96 9.44
CA ILE A 40 -5.09 -9.99 9.87
C ILE A 40 -5.88 -9.01 9.00
N PRO A 41 -6.91 -9.45 8.26
CA PRO A 41 -7.70 -8.56 7.41
C PRO A 41 -8.48 -7.55 8.26
N THR A 42 -8.61 -6.33 7.75
CA THR A 42 -9.41 -5.29 8.41
C THR A 42 -10.91 -5.56 8.21
N ALA A 43 -11.76 -4.88 9.01
CA ALA A 43 -13.21 -4.92 8.79
C ALA A 43 -13.61 -4.51 7.37
N TRP A 44 -12.85 -3.58 6.75
CA TRP A 44 -13.08 -3.18 5.36
C TRP A 44 -12.73 -4.30 4.38
N ASP A 45 -11.61 -4.99 4.58
CA ASP A 45 -11.22 -6.13 3.74
C ASP A 45 -12.27 -7.25 3.84
N MET A 46 -12.73 -7.52 5.06
CA MET A 46 -13.78 -8.51 5.33
C MET A 46 -15.13 -8.12 4.69
N ILE A 47 -15.54 -6.85 4.70
CA ILE A 47 -16.74 -6.38 4.00
C ILE A 47 -16.69 -6.78 2.52
N TRP A 48 -15.56 -6.55 1.86
CA TRP A 48 -15.40 -6.91 0.45
C TRP A 48 -15.35 -8.42 0.22
N GLU A 49 -14.72 -9.17 1.12
CA GLU A 49 -14.76 -10.64 1.11
C GLU A 49 -16.20 -11.16 1.28
N PHE A 50 -16.99 -10.57 2.18
CA PHE A 50 -18.38 -10.96 2.37
C PHE A 50 -19.24 -10.66 1.15
N LYS A 51 -19.10 -9.49 0.53
CA LYS A 51 -19.77 -9.16 -0.74
C LYS A 51 -19.39 -10.13 -1.85
N GLN A 52 -18.12 -10.51 -1.93
CA GLN A 52 -17.63 -11.50 -2.88
C GLN A 52 -18.25 -12.89 -2.64
N LEU A 53 -18.28 -13.36 -1.40
CA LEU A 53 -18.88 -14.64 -1.03
C LEU A 53 -20.39 -14.68 -1.30
N LEU A 54 -21.12 -13.60 -0.98
CA LEU A 54 -22.54 -13.47 -1.31
C LEU A 54 -22.75 -13.50 -2.83
N PHE A 55 -21.95 -12.78 -3.59
CA PHE A 55 -22.03 -12.77 -5.05
C PHE A 55 -21.79 -14.15 -5.65
N VAL A 56 -20.68 -14.79 -5.27
CA VAL A 56 -20.28 -16.12 -5.75
C VAL A 56 -21.34 -17.17 -5.44
N SER A 57 -21.83 -17.20 -4.19
CA SER A 57 -22.83 -18.18 -3.76
C SER A 57 -24.21 -17.96 -4.40
N GLN A 58 -24.67 -16.72 -4.50
CA GLN A 58 -26.01 -16.40 -5.02
C GLN A 58 -26.07 -16.43 -6.55
N ARG A 59 -25.01 -15.98 -7.25
CA ARG A 59 -24.92 -16.02 -8.71
C ARG A 59 -24.39 -17.34 -9.25
N ARG A 60 -23.89 -18.23 -8.38
CA ARG A 60 -23.30 -19.54 -8.75
C ARG A 60 -22.18 -19.40 -9.79
N VAL A 61 -21.31 -18.43 -9.60
CA VAL A 61 -20.14 -18.18 -10.46
C VAL A 61 -18.86 -18.63 -9.77
N ALA A 62 -17.79 -18.84 -10.53
CA ALA A 62 -16.49 -19.20 -9.97
C ALA A 62 -15.88 -18.01 -9.21
N LEU A 63 -15.22 -18.27 -8.06
CA LEU A 63 -14.53 -17.24 -7.26
C LEU A 63 -13.50 -16.47 -8.10
N GLN A 64 -12.86 -17.16 -9.05
CA GLN A 64 -11.85 -16.63 -9.96
C GLN A 64 -12.38 -15.48 -10.82
N THR A 65 -13.68 -15.44 -11.11
CA THR A 65 -14.31 -14.37 -11.90
C THR A 65 -14.30 -13.02 -11.18
N VAL A 66 -14.23 -13.03 -9.84
CA VAL A 66 -14.26 -11.83 -8.99
C VAL A 66 -13.10 -11.80 -7.99
N ALA A 67 -12.02 -12.55 -8.24
CA ALA A 67 -10.94 -12.77 -7.26
C ALA A 67 -10.17 -11.49 -6.90
N ASP A 68 -10.01 -10.57 -7.84
CA ASP A 68 -9.26 -9.34 -7.64
C ASP A 68 -10.13 -8.23 -6.99
N LEU A 69 -10.18 -8.25 -5.66
CA LEU A 69 -10.84 -7.21 -4.86
C LEU A 69 -10.12 -5.86 -4.89
N SER A 70 -8.99 -5.71 -5.59
CA SER A 70 -8.35 -4.41 -5.83
C SER A 70 -8.92 -3.70 -7.06
N ASN A 71 -9.58 -4.43 -7.97
CA ASN A 71 -10.15 -3.88 -9.19
C ASN A 71 -11.45 -3.09 -8.92
N PRO A 72 -11.50 -1.78 -9.26
CA PRO A 72 -12.70 -0.96 -9.04
C PRO A 72 -13.95 -1.47 -9.77
N ALA A 73 -13.80 -2.08 -10.95
CA ALA A 73 -14.93 -2.62 -11.70
C ALA A 73 -15.54 -3.85 -11.00
N ILE A 74 -14.69 -4.73 -10.44
CA ILE A 74 -15.14 -5.88 -9.64
C ILE A 74 -15.86 -5.36 -8.38
N ARG A 75 -15.27 -4.37 -7.69
CA ARG A 75 -15.93 -3.75 -6.52
C ARG A 75 -17.28 -3.14 -6.88
N ALA A 76 -17.40 -2.43 -7.99
CA ALA A 76 -18.66 -1.86 -8.45
C ALA A 76 -19.70 -2.96 -8.75
N GLN A 77 -19.29 -4.06 -9.39
CA GLN A 77 -20.17 -5.20 -9.67
C GLN A 77 -20.67 -5.87 -8.38
N LEU A 78 -19.77 -6.15 -7.43
CA LEU A 78 -20.11 -6.72 -6.14
C LEU A 78 -21.04 -5.78 -5.36
N GLN A 79 -20.76 -4.47 -5.35
CA GLN A 79 -21.59 -3.47 -4.70
C GLN A 79 -23.01 -3.44 -5.29
N ALA A 80 -23.13 -3.35 -6.62
CA ALA A 80 -24.43 -3.31 -7.30
C ALA A 80 -25.28 -4.56 -7.01
N HIS A 81 -24.66 -5.73 -6.90
CA HIS A 81 -25.37 -6.96 -6.51
C HIS A 81 -25.86 -6.90 -5.06
N THR A 82 -25.04 -6.37 -4.16
CA THR A 82 -25.39 -6.21 -2.74
C THR A 82 -26.54 -5.22 -2.56
N ASP A 83 -26.50 -4.10 -3.28
CA ASP A 83 -27.54 -3.06 -3.28
C ASP A 83 -28.87 -3.58 -3.85
N ALA A 84 -28.81 -4.41 -4.90
CA ALA A 84 -29.99 -5.01 -5.51
C ALA A 84 -30.71 -6.04 -4.62
N ALA A 85 -30.03 -6.59 -3.59
CA ALA A 85 -30.64 -7.54 -2.67
C ALA A 85 -31.68 -6.89 -1.75
N GLY A 86 -31.65 -5.56 -1.55
CA GLY A 86 -32.63 -4.75 -0.83
C GLY A 86 -32.72 -4.96 0.69
N ALA A 87 -32.32 -6.14 1.20
CA ALA A 87 -32.36 -6.51 2.62
C ALA A 87 -31.02 -6.33 3.35
N LEU A 88 -29.95 -5.95 2.63
CA LEU A 88 -28.61 -5.77 3.20
C LEU A 88 -28.35 -4.29 3.52
N PRO A 89 -27.53 -3.98 4.55
CA PRO A 89 -27.21 -2.60 4.88
C PRO A 89 -26.49 -1.89 3.73
N ALA A 90 -26.73 -0.58 3.60
CA ALA A 90 -26.13 0.25 2.55
C ALA A 90 -24.61 0.39 2.69
N ALA A 91 -23.92 0.64 1.58
CA ALA A 91 -22.49 0.91 1.60
C ALA A 91 -22.13 2.07 2.55
N GLY A 92 -21.16 1.87 3.42
CA GLY A 92 -20.72 2.88 4.38
C GLY A 92 -21.59 3.01 5.64
N SER A 93 -22.69 2.25 5.75
CA SER A 93 -23.48 2.17 6.99
C SER A 93 -22.61 1.61 8.13
N PRO A 94 -22.82 2.08 9.39
CA PRO A 94 -22.20 1.47 10.56
C PRO A 94 -22.53 -0.03 10.71
N GLU A 95 -23.72 -0.44 10.26
CA GLU A 95 -24.24 -1.81 10.34
C GLU A 95 -23.75 -2.71 9.18
N GLU A 96 -23.09 -2.16 8.17
CA GLU A 96 -22.65 -2.87 6.96
C GLU A 96 -21.83 -4.13 7.27
N TYR A 97 -20.84 -4.02 8.16
CA TYR A 97 -20.00 -5.16 8.53
C TYR A 97 -20.82 -6.29 9.19
N ALA A 98 -21.60 -5.95 10.23
CA ALA A 98 -22.36 -6.93 10.99
C ALA A 98 -23.44 -7.59 10.12
N GLY A 99 -24.19 -6.79 9.36
CA GLY A 99 -25.26 -7.29 8.49
C GLY A 99 -24.73 -8.18 7.35
N LEU A 100 -23.59 -7.83 6.75
CA LEU A 100 -22.97 -8.69 5.73
C LEU A 100 -22.40 -9.97 6.33
N PHE A 101 -21.80 -9.89 7.51
CA PHE A 101 -21.24 -11.08 8.17
C PHE A 101 -22.33 -12.08 8.55
N GLU A 102 -23.47 -11.59 9.06
CA GLU A 102 -24.66 -12.41 9.35
C GLU A 102 -25.32 -12.96 8.10
N ALA A 103 -25.33 -12.20 7.00
CA ALA A 103 -25.86 -12.68 5.73
C ALA A 103 -25.01 -13.81 5.12
N VAL A 104 -23.68 -13.75 5.26
CA VAL A 104 -22.78 -14.81 4.80
C VAL A 104 -22.82 -16.01 5.73
N TYR A 105 -22.78 -15.77 7.04
CA TYR A 105 -22.74 -16.80 8.08
C TYR A 105 -23.80 -16.53 9.15
N PRO A 106 -25.03 -17.04 8.97
CA PRO A 106 -26.12 -16.81 9.94
C PRO A 106 -25.82 -17.40 11.32
N ALA A 107 -25.15 -18.56 11.36
CA ALA A 107 -24.76 -19.21 12.61
C ALA A 107 -23.56 -18.51 13.24
N GLU A 108 -23.66 -18.19 14.54
CA GLU A 108 -22.57 -17.60 15.33
C GLU A 108 -21.32 -18.51 15.36
N SER A 109 -21.51 -19.84 15.36
CA SER A 109 -20.40 -20.80 15.29
C SER A 109 -19.56 -20.67 14.03
N ASP A 110 -20.17 -20.31 12.91
CA ASP A 110 -19.48 -20.23 11.61
C ASP A 110 -18.74 -18.89 11.49
N ARG A 111 -19.37 -17.82 11.98
CA ARG A 111 -18.70 -16.53 12.21
C ARG A 111 -17.46 -16.72 13.09
N ARG A 112 -17.58 -17.59 14.10
CA ARG A 112 -16.45 -17.92 14.97
C ARG A 112 -15.33 -18.64 14.27
N ALA A 113 -15.65 -19.73 13.60
CA ALA A 113 -14.66 -20.49 12.84
C ALA A 113 -13.98 -19.62 11.78
N PHE A 114 -14.72 -18.70 11.13
CA PHE A 114 -14.18 -17.76 10.17
C PHE A 114 -13.15 -16.81 10.80
N LEU A 115 -13.50 -16.14 11.91
CA LEU A 115 -12.56 -15.25 12.60
C LEU A 115 -11.34 -16.00 13.14
N ASP A 116 -11.54 -17.16 13.77
CA ASP A 116 -10.45 -17.99 14.27
C ASP A 116 -9.48 -18.39 13.13
N ALA A 117 -10.00 -18.72 11.95
CA ALA A 117 -9.19 -19.01 10.78
C ALA A 117 -8.40 -17.80 10.27
N LYS A 118 -8.97 -16.59 10.30
CA LYS A 118 -8.29 -15.35 9.90
C LYS A 118 -7.23 -14.88 10.90
N LEU A 119 -7.43 -15.20 12.18
CA LEU A 119 -6.48 -14.88 13.26
C LEU A 119 -5.36 -15.92 13.37
N SER A 120 -5.60 -17.15 12.90
CA SER A 120 -4.64 -18.25 12.98
C SER A 120 -3.36 -17.96 12.21
N GLY A 121 -2.21 -18.15 12.86
CA GLY A 121 -0.89 -17.98 12.24
C GLY A 121 -0.44 -16.53 12.06
N ALA A 122 -1.23 -15.54 12.46
CA ALA A 122 -0.80 -14.15 12.52
C ALA A 122 0.38 -14.00 13.49
N LYS A 123 1.34 -13.17 13.12
CA LYS A 123 2.54 -12.89 13.94
C LYS A 123 2.67 -11.39 14.14
N PRO A 124 3.19 -10.94 15.29
CA PRO A 124 3.46 -9.53 15.53
C PRO A 124 4.16 -8.84 14.37
N SER A 125 3.61 -7.69 13.94
CA SER A 125 4.27 -6.80 12.99
C SER A 125 5.30 -5.91 13.69
N TYR A 126 6.03 -5.09 12.93
CA TYR A 126 6.97 -4.12 13.52
C TYR A 126 6.23 -3.14 14.43
N GLY A 127 5.04 -2.69 14.04
CA GLY A 127 4.23 -1.76 14.84
C GLY A 127 3.88 -2.33 16.22
N HIS A 128 3.55 -3.62 16.31
CA HIS A 128 3.22 -4.25 17.60
C HIS A 128 4.45 -4.37 18.51
N LEU A 129 5.60 -4.75 17.96
CA LEU A 129 6.84 -4.82 18.71
C LEU A 129 7.30 -3.43 19.15
N ALA A 130 7.16 -2.41 18.29
CA ALA A 130 7.48 -1.03 18.61
C ALA A 130 6.57 -0.48 19.73
N LEU A 131 5.28 -0.80 19.67
CA LEU A 131 4.35 -0.49 20.75
C LEU A 131 4.76 -1.19 22.05
N ALA A 132 5.13 -2.47 22.02
CA ALA A 132 5.62 -3.18 23.20
C ALA A 132 6.92 -2.56 23.75
N ALA A 133 7.84 -2.09 22.91
CA ALA A 133 9.01 -1.34 23.36
C ALA A 133 8.63 -0.02 24.05
N LEU A 134 7.64 0.71 23.50
CA LEU A 134 7.07 1.90 24.15
C LEU A 134 6.42 1.54 25.49
N MET A 135 5.70 0.43 25.59
CA MET A 135 5.11 -0.05 26.84
C MET A 135 6.20 -0.35 27.88
N ARG A 136 7.31 -1.02 27.50
CA ARG A 136 8.47 -1.27 28.37
C ARG A 136 9.09 0.02 28.88
N GLY A 137 9.23 1.00 28.01
CA GLY A 137 9.78 2.33 28.32
C GLY A 137 8.77 3.32 28.92
N GLN A 138 7.55 2.88 29.27
CA GLN A 138 6.46 3.72 29.77
C GLN A 138 6.00 4.86 28.84
N GLY A 139 6.33 4.80 27.56
CA GLY A 139 5.84 5.70 26.51
C GLY A 139 4.45 5.32 25.96
N ALA A 140 3.92 4.16 26.33
CA ALA A 140 2.56 3.72 26.04
C ALA A 140 2.00 2.97 27.27
N ARG A 141 1.66 3.69 28.34
CA ARG A 141 1.29 3.06 29.63
C ARG A 141 -0.02 2.29 29.59
N LEU A 142 -0.99 2.78 28.82
CA LEU A 142 -2.33 2.23 28.71
C LEU A 142 -2.73 2.09 27.23
N VAL A 143 -3.13 0.89 26.85
CA VAL A 143 -3.58 0.55 25.50
C VAL A 143 -5.00 -0.02 25.58
N TRP A 144 -5.92 0.65 24.93
CA TRP A 144 -7.27 0.16 24.67
C TRP A 144 -7.30 -0.48 23.29
N THR A 145 -8.03 -1.58 23.13
CA THR A 145 -8.20 -2.16 21.80
C THR A 145 -9.57 -2.78 21.59
N THR A 146 -10.07 -2.66 20.35
CA THR A 146 -11.23 -3.40 19.85
C THR A 146 -10.84 -4.70 19.15
N ASN A 147 -9.54 -5.02 19.09
CA ASN A 147 -9.03 -6.21 18.43
C ASN A 147 -9.13 -7.44 19.34
N PHE A 148 -9.48 -8.57 18.73
CA PHE A 148 -9.53 -9.86 19.42
C PHE A 148 -8.17 -10.56 19.43
N ASP A 149 -7.26 -10.17 18.52
CA ASP A 149 -5.98 -10.85 18.34
C ASP A 149 -5.04 -10.70 19.55
N PRO A 150 -4.14 -11.66 19.78
CA PRO A 150 -3.21 -11.63 20.91
C PRO A 150 -1.95 -10.79 20.64
N LEU A 151 -1.87 -10.03 19.54
CA LEU A 151 -0.58 -9.55 19.02
C LEU A 151 0.10 -8.52 19.93
N VAL A 152 -0.66 -7.71 20.67
CA VAL A 152 -0.10 -6.78 21.66
C VAL A 152 0.55 -7.55 22.82
N ALA A 153 -0.18 -8.51 23.40
CA ALA A 153 0.32 -9.38 24.46
C ALA A 153 1.52 -10.23 24.01
N ASP A 154 1.45 -10.85 22.83
CA ASP A 154 2.55 -11.63 22.24
C ASP A 154 3.80 -10.77 22.02
N SER A 155 3.61 -9.52 21.59
CA SER A 155 4.71 -8.56 21.40
C SER A 155 5.34 -8.16 22.72
N CYS A 156 4.52 -7.90 23.73
CA CYS A 156 5.00 -7.62 25.08
C CYS A 156 5.80 -8.80 25.64
N ALA A 157 5.30 -10.03 25.49
CA ALA A 157 6.02 -11.22 25.91
C ALA A 157 7.39 -11.35 25.22
N LYS A 158 7.47 -11.03 23.91
CA LYS A 158 8.74 -11.02 23.16
C LYS A 158 9.70 -9.92 23.67
N ILE A 159 9.23 -8.67 23.79
CA ILE A 159 10.07 -7.52 24.16
C ILE A 159 10.47 -7.49 25.64
N PHE A 160 9.59 -7.96 26.53
CA PHE A 160 9.84 -8.00 27.97
C PHE A 160 10.65 -9.24 28.38
N GLY A 161 10.74 -10.25 27.51
CA GLY A 161 11.35 -11.54 27.80
C GLY A 161 10.58 -12.39 28.81
N THR A 162 9.40 -11.93 29.26
CA THR A 162 8.52 -12.63 30.20
C THR A 162 7.05 -12.30 29.91
N THR A 163 6.14 -13.20 30.28
CA THR A 163 4.70 -13.02 30.09
C THR A 163 4.00 -12.26 31.23
N GLY A 164 4.70 -11.97 32.34
CA GLY A 164 4.09 -11.45 33.58
C GLY A 164 4.09 -9.93 33.75
N THR A 165 4.74 -9.18 32.85
CA THR A 165 4.90 -7.71 33.02
C THR A 165 3.75 -6.90 32.41
N LEU A 166 3.01 -7.44 31.44
CA LEU A 166 1.80 -6.82 30.91
C LEU A 166 0.58 -7.25 31.73
N THR A 167 -0.21 -6.29 32.22
CA THR A 167 -1.56 -6.61 32.69
C THR A 167 -2.53 -6.54 31.51
N SER A 168 -3.05 -7.68 31.07
CA SER A 168 -4.09 -7.75 30.04
C SER A 168 -5.46 -7.97 30.69
N VAL A 169 -6.38 -7.03 30.47
CA VAL A 169 -7.76 -7.10 30.97
C VAL A 169 -8.71 -7.32 29.81
N ALA A 170 -9.60 -8.30 29.95
CA ALA A 170 -10.69 -8.58 29.03
C ALA A 170 -12.03 -8.13 29.62
N LEU A 171 -13.10 -8.29 28.83
CA LEU A 171 -14.45 -7.82 29.15
C LEU A 171 -15.00 -8.36 30.48
N ASP A 172 -14.54 -9.52 30.94
CA ASP A 172 -15.02 -10.20 32.14
C ASP A 172 -14.38 -9.70 33.45
N ALA A 173 -13.46 -8.73 33.40
CA ALA A 173 -12.76 -8.23 34.59
C ALA A 173 -12.63 -6.69 34.66
N PRO A 174 -13.74 -5.92 34.56
CA PRO A 174 -13.67 -4.45 34.63
C PRO A 174 -13.14 -3.90 35.96
N ASP A 175 -13.40 -4.59 37.07
CA ASP A 175 -12.89 -4.20 38.39
C ASP A 175 -11.36 -4.27 38.46
N LEU A 176 -10.76 -5.26 37.78
CA LEU A 176 -9.31 -5.36 37.67
C LEU A 176 -8.75 -4.21 36.83
N ALA A 177 -9.41 -3.83 35.72
CA ALA A 177 -9.01 -2.66 34.92
C ALA A 177 -9.02 -1.38 35.77
N GLN A 178 -10.11 -1.12 36.51
CA GLN A 178 -10.20 0.03 37.43
C GLN A 178 -9.02 0.02 38.41
N GLN A 179 -8.82 -1.10 39.11
CA GLN A 179 -7.77 -1.23 40.11
C GLN A 179 -6.38 -0.90 39.56
N VAL A 180 -5.97 -1.53 38.45
CA VAL A 180 -4.62 -1.34 37.91
C VAL A 180 -4.40 0.05 37.32
N ILE A 181 -5.45 0.67 36.76
CA ILE A 181 -5.40 2.04 36.23
C ILE A 181 -5.31 3.08 37.34
N ASP A 182 -5.99 2.86 38.47
CA ASP A 182 -5.95 3.76 39.64
C ASP A 182 -4.65 3.62 40.42
N GLU A 183 -4.17 2.39 40.61
CA GLU A 183 -2.87 2.11 41.24
C GLU A 183 -1.69 2.51 40.34
N GLY A 184 -1.92 2.82 39.05
CA GLY A 184 -0.88 3.17 38.10
C GLY A 184 0.09 2.03 37.78
N ARG A 185 -0.42 0.79 37.76
CA ARG A 185 0.35 -0.44 37.53
C ARG A 185 0.56 -0.70 36.03
N TRP A 186 1.46 0.07 35.43
CA TRP A 186 1.77 0.02 34.01
C TRP A 186 2.77 -1.09 33.63
N PRO A 187 2.73 -1.60 32.38
CA PRO A 187 1.78 -1.27 31.32
C PRO A 187 0.50 -2.13 31.36
N VAL A 188 -0.60 -1.58 30.84
CA VAL A 188 -1.92 -2.22 30.81
C VAL A 188 -2.49 -2.26 29.39
N GLU A 189 -3.01 -3.42 28.97
CA GLU A 189 -3.85 -3.60 27.80
C GLU A 189 -5.29 -3.88 28.25
N VAL A 190 -6.28 -3.16 27.70
CA VAL A 190 -7.70 -3.38 27.97
C VAL A 190 -8.44 -3.66 26.66
N LYS A 191 -9.07 -4.83 26.57
CA LYS A 191 -9.83 -5.27 25.39
C LYS A 191 -11.32 -4.97 25.54
N LEU A 192 -11.81 -4.00 24.77
CA LEU A 192 -13.17 -3.47 24.86
C LEU A 192 -14.26 -4.43 24.35
N HIS A 193 -13.93 -5.37 23.47
CA HIS A 193 -14.89 -6.36 22.96
C HIS A 193 -14.64 -7.78 23.51
N GLY A 194 -13.74 -7.94 24.48
CA GLY A 194 -13.34 -9.24 25.04
C GLY A 194 -12.40 -10.05 24.13
N ASP A 195 -11.91 -11.19 24.63
CA ASP A 195 -11.25 -12.22 23.80
C ASP A 195 -12.35 -13.14 23.26
N PHE A 196 -12.45 -13.25 21.94
CA PHE A 196 -13.44 -14.11 21.31
C PHE A 196 -13.28 -15.59 21.71
N ARG A 197 -12.13 -15.98 22.28
CA ARG A 197 -11.87 -17.32 22.84
C ARG A 197 -12.53 -17.54 24.21
N SER A 198 -12.87 -16.51 24.98
CA SER A 198 -13.50 -16.65 26.30
C SER A 198 -15.04 -16.69 26.22
N ARG A 199 -15.59 -17.91 26.19
CA ARG A 199 -17.01 -18.31 26.47
C ARG A 199 -18.09 -17.78 25.49
N ARG A 200 -19.03 -18.54 24.92
CA ARG A 200 -19.96 -19.60 25.39
C ARG A 200 -20.75 -19.21 26.65
N LEU A 201 -21.96 -18.68 26.46
CA LEU A 201 -23.18 -19.21 27.08
C LEU A 201 -24.40 -18.62 26.39
N LYS A 202 -25.32 -19.51 26.00
CA LYS A 202 -26.75 -19.21 25.90
C LYS A 202 -27.13 -18.55 27.23
N ASN A 203 -27.27 -17.22 27.23
CA ASN A 203 -27.94 -16.34 28.19
C ASN A 203 -27.44 -14.91 27.95
N THR A 204 -27.92 -14.28 26.89
CA THR A 204 -27.94 -12.83 26.79
C THR A 204 -28.69 -12.25 28.00
N ASN A 205 -28.13 -11.29 28.75
CA ASN A 205 -28.32 -9.89 28.38
C ASN A 205 -27.73 -8.85 29.36
N ASP A 206 -27.76 -9.00 30.69
CA ASP A 206 -27.52 -7.81 31.56
C ASP A 206 -26.10 -7.65 32.09
N GLU A 207 -25.48 -8.71 32.62
CA GLU A 207 -24.15 -8.65 33.24
C GLU A 207 -23.07 -8.23 32.25
N LEU A 208 -23.04 -8.82 31.05
CA LEU A 208 -22.09 -8.45 30.00
C LEU A 208 -22.30 -7.01 29.50
N ARG A 209 -23.57 -6.56 29.41
CA ARG A 209 -23.87 -5.15 29.07
C ARG A 209 -23.41 -4.21 30.17
N GLN A 210 -23.53 -4.62 31.43
CA GLN A 210 -23.04 -3.86 32.58
C GLN A 210 -21.51 -3.79 32.58
N GLN A 211 -20.82 -4.91 32.40
CA GLN A 211 -19.35 -4.97 32.32
C GLN A 211 -18.80 -4.14 31.15
N ASP A 212 -19.42 -4.25 29.97
CA ASP A 212 -19.12 -3.41 28.81
C ASP A 212 -19.33 -1.91 29.13
N SER A 213 -20.45 -1.56 29.75
CA SER A 213 -20.72 -0.17 30.15
C SER A 213 -19.70 0.36 31.16
N GLN A 214 -19.24 -0.50 32.08
CA GLN A 214 -18.22 -0.15 33.08
C GLN A 214 -16.86 0.06 32.42
N LEU A 215 -16.43 -0.79 31.49
CA LEU A 215 -15.19 -0.58 30.72
C LEU A 215 -15.26 0.69 29.87
N ARG A 216 -16.41 0.96 29.26
CA ARG A 216 -16.60 2.21 28.50
C ARG A 216 -16.54 3.43 29.42
N GLN A 217 -17.14 3.37 30.61
CA GLN A 217 -17.03 4.45 31.59
C GLN A 217 -15.59 4.68 32.04
N LEU A 218 -14.84 3.60 32.29
CA LEU A 218 -13.40 3.66 32.58
C LEU A 218 -12.59 4.33 31.47
N LEU A 219 -12.92 4.06 30.19
CA LEU A 219 -12.30 4.75 29.07
C LEU A 219 -12.61 6.26 29.11
N VAL A 220 -13.87 6.66 29.40
CA VAL A 220 -14.21 8.08 29.54
C VAL A 220 -13.41 8.74 30.67
N ASP A 221 -13.29 8.06 31.81
CA ASP A 221 -12.58 8.59 32.97
C ASP A 221 -11.07 8.65 32.73
N ALA A 222 -10.50 7.69 32.00
CA ALA A 222 -9.12 7.72 31.54
C ALA A 222 -8.87 8.90 30.57
N CYS A 223 -9.84 9.23 29.70
CA CYS A 223 -9.74 10.41 28.82
C CYS A 223 -9.66 11.73 29.60
N ALA A 224 -10.15 11.80 30.85
CA ALA A 224 -9.98 13.00 31.68
C ALA A 224 -8.53 13.16 32.20
N ARG A 225 -7.76 12.07 32.25
CA ARG A 225 -6.38 12.04 32.79
C ARG A 225 -5.31 12.04 31.70
N PHE A 226 -5.61 11.47 30.54
CA PHE A 226 -4.64 11.21 29.47
C PHE A 226 -5.12 11.74 28.13
N GLY A 227 -4.20 12.15 27.26
CA GLY A 227 -4.50 12.30 25.84
C GLY A 227 -4.60 10.93 25.16
N LEU A 228 -5.13 10.89 23.94
CA LEU A 228 -5.42 9.65 23.22
C LEU A 228 -4.81 9.66 21.81
N VAL A 229 -4.10 8.60 21.47
CA VAL A 229 -3.68 8.29 20.10
C VAL A 229 -4.54 7.16 19.57
N VAL A 230 -5.32 7.42 18.52
CA VAL A 230 -6.16 6.41 17.87
C VAL A 230 -5.46 5.90 16.62
N ALA A 231 -5.27 4.59 16.50
CA ALA A 231 -4.55 3.99 15.37
C ALA A 231 -5.27 2.74 14.85
N GLY A 232 -5.46 2.66 13.53
CA GLY A 232 -6.08 1.49 12.90
C GLY A 232 -7.56 1.29 13.21
N TYR A 233 -8.19 2.21 13.94
CA TYR A 233 -9.62 2.21 14.23
C TYR A 233 -10.36 3.09 13.22
N SER A 234 -11.40 2.56 12.58
CA SER A 234 -12.11 3.28 11.52
C SER A 234 -13.21 4.22 12.03
N GLY A 235 -13.59 4.12 13.30
CA GLY A 235 -14.73 4.87 13.87
C GLY A 235 -16.10 4.34 13.47
N ARG A 236 -16.21 3.04 13.16
CA ARG A 236 -17.49 2.39 12.78
C ARG A 236 -18.28 1.87 13.97
N ASP A 237 -17.61 1.47 15.05
CA ASP A 237 -18.32 0.96 16.22
C ASP A 237 -19.03 2.11 16.92
N ARG A 238 -20.37 2.03 16.97
CA ARG A 238 -21.22 3.04 17.56
C ARG A 238 -20.96 3.19 19.06
N SER A 239 -20.81 2.09 19.77
CA SER A 239 -20.64 2.09 21.23
C SER A 239 -19.34 2.79 21.63
N ILE A 240 -18.25 2.55 20.90
CA ILE A 240 -16.96 3.18 21.14
C ILE A 240 -16.97 4.65 20.72
N MET A 241 -17.59 4.98 19.59
CA MET A 241 -17.69 6.38 19.17
C MET A 241 -18.59 7.20 20.11
N ASP A 242 -19.69 6.62 20.62
CA ASP A 242 -20.54 7.26 21.63
C ASP A 242 -19.71 7.57 22.90
N THR A 243 -18.85 6.64 23.33
CA THR A 243 -17.93 6.84 24.47
C THR A 243 -16.91 7.94 24.23
N LEU A 244 -16.31 8.02 23.04
CA LEU A 244 -15.38 9.09 22.68
C LEU A 244 -16.08 10.45 22.57
N ASP A 245 -17.31 10.48 22.03
CA ASP A 245 -18.15 11.69 21.97
C ASP A 245 -18.50 12.20 23.38
N GLU A 246 -18.81 11.29 24.32
CA GLU A 246 -19.02 11.63 25.73
C GLU A 246 -17.75 12.22 26.36
N ALA A 247 -16.62 11.54 26.20
CA ALA A 247 -15.34 12.00 26.71
C ALA A 247 -14.97 13.40 26.18
N ALA A 248 -15.11 13.62 24.87
CA ALA A 248 -14.82 14.91 24.23
C ALA A 248 -15.77 16.03 24.65
N SER A 249 -16.91 15.71 25.26
CA SER A 249 -17.87 16.68 25.79
C SER A 249 -17.54 17.11 27.23
N ARG A 250 -16.64 16.40 27.93
CA ARG A 250 -16.21 16.78 29.29
C ARG A 250 -15.15 17.87 29.23
N SER A 251 -15.27 18.86 30.12
CA SER A 251 -14.28 19.94 30.23
C SER A 251 -12.93 19.38 30.68
N GLY A 252 -11.84 19.79 30.01
CA GLY A 252 -10.48 19.35 30.33
C GLY A 252 -10.14 17.92 29.91
N ALA A 253 -11.00 17.24 29.14
CA ALA A 253 -10.68 15.93 28.57
C ALA A 253 -9.50 16.00 27.59
N PHE A 254 -8.81 14.87 27.44
CA PHE A 254 -7.62 14.71 26.60
C PHE A 254 -6.54 15.78 26.84
N PRO A 255 -6.02 15.94 28.08
CA PRO A 255 -5.09 17.00 28.42
C PRO A 255 -3.78 16.98 27.59
N ALA A 256 -3.38 15.82 27.05
CA ALA A 256 -2.22 15.70 26.15
C ALA A 256 -2.57 15.75 24.65
N GLY A 257 -3.85 15.89 24.30
CA GLY A 257 -4.39 15.94 22.94
C GLY A 257 -5.11 14.65 22.50
N LEU A 258 -5.89 14.76 21.43
CA LEU A 258 -6.55 13.67 20.72
C LEU A 258 -5.97 13.58 19.30
N PHE A 259 -5.20 12.54 19.02
CA PHE A 259 -4.51 12.34 17.74
C PHE A 259 -5.12 11.15 17.01
N TRP A 260 -5.71 11.38 15.86
CA TRP A 260 -6.29 10.33 15.04
C TRP A 260 -5.35 9.98 13.88
N LEU A 261 -4.62 8.86 14.00
CA LEU A 261 -3.75 8.38 12.94
C LEU A 261 -4.60 7.75 11.83
N HIS A 262 -4.64 8.43 10.68
CA HIS A 262 -5.47 8.04 9.54
C HIS A 262 -4.62 7.65 8.34
N ARG A 263 -4.96 6.50 7.75
CA ARG A 263 -4.24 5.94 6.61
C ARG A 263 -4.84 6.41 5.29
N GLY A 264 -3.98 6.85 4.38
CA GLY A 264 -4.35 7.27 3.02
C GLY A 264 -4.89 8.69 2.93
N ASP A 265 -5.23 9.11 1.72
CA ASP A 265 -5.61 10.49 1.39
C ASP A 265 -7.12 10.76 1.52
N ASP A 266 -7.94 9.70 1.54
CA ASP A 266 -9.40 9.81 1.71
C ASP A 266 -9.75 10.45 3.05
N LEU A 267 -10.89 11.14 3.14
CA LEU A 267 -11.37 11.68 4.40
C LEU A 267 -11.77 10.55 5.37
N PRO A 268 -11.52 10.69 6.68
CA PRO A 268 -12.06 9.77 7.67
C PRO A 268 -13.59 9.84 7.67
N LEU A 269 -14.24 8.83 8.26
CA LEU A 269 -15.70 8.75 8.29
C LEU A 269 -16.31 10.05 8.87
N PRO A 270 -17.49 10.48 8.39
CA PRO A 270 -18.12 11.73 8.84
C PRO A 270 -18.22 11.86 10.37
N ARG A 271 -18.45 10.72 11.05
CA ARG A 271 -18.51 10.66 12.51
C ARG A 271 -17.18 10.99 13.20
N VAL A 272 -16.06 10.53 12.66
CA VAL A 272 -14.72 10.85 13.16
C VAL A 272 -14.43 12.33 12.96
N ARG A 273 -14.78 12.89 11.81
CA ARG A 273 -14.64 14.33 11.53
C ARG A 273 -15.44 15.17 12.53
N ALA A 274 -16.67 14.76 12.81
CA ALA A 274 -17.53 15.43 13.78
C ALA A 274 -16.97 15.37 15.20
N LEU A 275 -16.43 14.22 15.63
CA LEU A 275 -15.75 14.06 16.92
C LEU A 275 -14.56 15.02 17.05
N LEU A 276 -13.66 15.03 16.05
CA LEU A 276 -12.47 15.88 16.08
C LEU A 276 -12.85 17.38 16.08
N ALA A 277 -13.82 17.77 15.27
CA ALA A 277 -14.31 19.16 15.24
C ALA A 277 -14.94 19.57 16.58
N ARG A 278 -15.74 18.69 17.20
CA ARG A 278 -16.36 18.94 18.52
C ARG A 278 -15.31 19.06 19.62
N ALA A 279 -14.36 18.14 19.64
CA ALA A 279 -13.26 18.17 20.60
C ALA A 279 -12.45 19.47 20.46
N ALA A 280 -12.11 19.87 19.24
CA ALA A 280 -11.44 21.14 18.97
C ALA A 280 -12.25 22.36 19.45
N ALA A 281 -13.57 22.36 19.22
CA ALA A 281 -14.46 23.42 19.72
C ALA A 281 -14.51 23.50 21.25
N ASN A 282 -14.28 22.37 21.95
CA ASN A 282 -14.18 22.30 23.41
C ASN A 282 -12.77 22.59 23.94
N GLY A 283 -11.86 23.13 23.10
CA GLY A 283 -10.51 23.52 23.49
C GLY A 283 -9.52 22.36 23.56
N ILE A 284 -9.89 21.17 23.08
CA ILE A 284 -9.00 20.00 23.03
C ILE A 284 -8.13 20.12 21.78
N GLN A 285 -6.83 19.82 21.90
CA GLN A 285 -5.99 19.63 20.72
C GLN A 285 -6.37 18.33 20.01
N ALA A 286 -7.41 18.37 19.17
CA ALA A 286 -7.91 17.22 18.42
C ALA A 286 -7.52 17.34 16.94
N VAL A 287 -6.63 16.47 16.46
CA VAL A 287 -6.06 16.56 15.10
C VAL A 287 -6.04 15.22 14.38
N LEU A 288 -6.16 15.30 13.05
CA LEU A 288 -5.94 14.17 12.15
C LEU A 288 -4.46 14.10 11.77
N VAL A 289 -3.83 12.94 11.90
CA VAL A 289 -2.43 12.72 11.52
C VAL A 289 -2.39 11.72 10.37
N ARG A 290 -1.89 12.13 9.21
CA ARG A 290 -1.78 11.25 8.04
C ARG A 290 -0.60 10.30 8.19
N ILE A 291 -0.85 9.00 8.00
CA ILE A 291 0.15 7.95 8.10
C ILE A 291 0.11 7.02 6.89
N GLU A 292 1.24 6.43 6.52
CA GLU A 292 1.27 5.37 5.49
C GLU A 292 0.63 4.08 5.99
N ASN A 293 1.01 3.67 7.21
CA ASN A 293 0.47 2.54 7.95
C ASN A 293 0.96 2.58 9.41
N PHE A 294 0.44 1.68 10.25
CA PHE A 294 0.79 1.60 11.67
C PHE A 294 2.28 1.29 11.91
N ASP A 295 2.87 0.35 11.17
CA ASP A 295 4.28 -0.02 11.31
C ASP A 295 5.22 1.18 11.06
N GLU A 296 4.99 1.96 10.00
CA GLU A 296 5.82 3.12 9.65
C GLU A 296 5.62 4.28 10.64
N ALA A 297 4.38 4.55 11.07
CA ALA A 297 4.12 5.57 12.08
C ALA A 297 4.86 5.28 13.40
N LEU A 298 4.84 4.02 13.84
CA LEU A 298 5.55 3.60 15.04
C LEU A 298 7.07 3.62 14.83
N ARG A 299 7.57 3.34 13.62
CA ARG A 299 8.99 3.49 13.29
C ARG A 299 9.45 4.94 13.45
N ASP A 300 8.67 5.90 12.96
CA ASP A 300 9.01 7.32 13.08
C ASP A 300 8.96 7.80 14.54
N ILE A 301 8.04 7.27 15.35
CA ILE A 301 8.01 7.53 16.80
C ILE A 301 9.28 7.00 17.47
N ILE A 302 9.62 5.72 17.24
CA ILE A 302 10.78 5.08 17.87
C ILE A 302 12.08 5.82 17.54
N ARG A 303 12.22 6.34 16.32
CA ARG A 303 13.41 7.13 15.89
C ARG A 303 13.68 8.38 16.72
N LEU A 304 12.67 8.94 17.39
CA LEU A 304 12.81 10.13 18.25
C LEU A 304 12.81 9.80 19.75
N MET A 305 12.77 8.51 20.11
CA MET A 305 12.70 8.04 21.48
C MET A 305 14.06 7.45 21.91
N ASP A 306 15.01 8.33 22.24
CA ASP A 306 16.40 7.96 22.55
C ASP A 306 16.57 7.06 23.79
N SER A 307 15.55 7.00 24.66
CA SER A 307 15.59 6.26 25.93
C SER A 307 15.09 4.81 25.85
N LEU A 308 14.67 4.34 24.67
CA LEU A 308 14.11 3.00 24.50
C LEU A 308 15.19 1.97 24.15
N ASP A 309 15.06 0.78 24.74
CA ASP A 309 15.81 -0.40 24.30
C ASP A 309 15.24 -0.91 22.97
N THR A 310 15.92 -0.60 21.86
CA THR A 310 15.52 -1.00 20.51
C THR A 310 16.14 -2.33 20.07
N THR A 311 16.88 -3.03 20.92
CA THR A 311 17.66 -4.23 20.53
C THR A 311 16.79 -5.29 19.82
N GLU A 312 15.63 -5.60 20.38
CA GLU A 312 14.68 -6.55 19.79
C GLU A 312 13.99 -6.00 18.52
N LEU A 313 13.81 -4.69 18.41
CA LEU A 313 13.28 -4.04 17.21
C LEU A 313 14.28 -4.06 16.07
N ASP A 314 15.54 -3.80 16.36
CA ASP A 314 16.65 -3.82 15.41
C ASP A 314 16.91 -5.26 14.95
N SER A 315 16.87 -6.22 15.89
CA SER A 315 16.89 -7.65 15.60
C SER A 315 15.70 -8.04 14.72
N PHE A 316 14.48 -7.63 15.05
CA PHE A 316 13.30 -7.93 14.23
C PHE A 316 13.35 -7.25 12.85
N ALA A 317 13.89 -6.04 12.76
CA ALA A 317 14.13 -5.36 11.48
C ALA A 317 15.21 -6.07 10.65
N ALA A 318 16.18 -6.72 11.31
CA ALA A 318 17.16 -7.58 10.67
C ALA A 318 16.60 -8.96 10.28
N GLU A 319 15.70 -9.54 11.11
CA GLU A 319 14.96 -10.80 10.89
C GLU A 319 13.91 -10.67 9.78
N ARG A 320 13.27 -9.50 9.64
CA ARG A 320 12.52 -9.09 8.44
C ARG A 320 13.54 -9.00 7.32
N ARG A 321 13.77 -10.18 6.73
CA ARG A 321 14.62 -10.49 5.60
C ARG A 321 14.99 -9.20 4.88
N ARG A 322 16.26 -8.79 4.98
CA ARG A 322 16.97 -8.47 3.74
C ARG A 322 16.51 -9.56 2.80
N TRP A 323 15.69 -9.20 1.80
CA TRP A 323 15.47 -10.07 0.67
C TRP A 323 16.86 -10.21 0.06
N SER A 324 17.67 -11.09 0.64
CA SER A 324 18.72 -11.73 -0.07
C SER A 324 17.98 -12.36 -1.25
N PRO A 325 18.45 -12.15 -2.48
CA PRO A 325 17.95 -12.90 -3.62
C PRO A 325 17.75 -14.35 -3.21
N ALA A 326 16.65 -14.97 -3.67
CA ALA A 326 16.36 -16.37 -3.35
C ALA A 326 17.68 -17.16 -3.44
N PRO A 327 18.07 -17.90 -2.38
CA PRO A 327 19.36 -18.58 -2.38
C PRO A 327 19.46 -19.35 -3.69
N ARG A 328 20.58 -19.18 -4.42
CA ARG A 328 20.79 -19.91 -5.68
C ARG A 328 20.42 -21.36 -5.43
N PRO A 329 19.43 -21.93 -6.12
CA PRO A 329 19.05 -23.32 -5.86
C PRO A 329 20.27 -24.22 -6.07
N VAL A 330 20.76 -24.81 -4.98
CA VAL A 330 21.92 -25.71 -4.96
C VAL A 330 21.40 -27.14 -4.83
N GLY A 331 21.73 -28.00 -5.79
CA GLY A 331 21.31 -29.41 -5.82
C GLY A 331 21.46 -30.04 -7.21
N ARG A 332 21.70 -31.35 -7.29
CA ARG A 332 21.87 -32.09 -8.56
C ARG A 332 20.54 -32.23 -9.33
N LYS A 333 20.63 -31.96 -10.64
CA LYS A 333 19.81 -32.45 -11.78
C LYS A 333 18.40 -32.97 -11.45
N GLY A 334 17.43 -32.07 -11.38
CA GLY A 334 16.01 -32.42 -11.46
C GLY A 334 15.22 -31.29 -12.13
N TRP A 335 14.59 -31.58 -13.25
CA TRP A 335 13.71 -30.70 -14.04
C TRP A 335 12.47 -30.27 -13.21
N PRO A 336 11.81 -29.11 -13.47
CA PRO A 336 12.06 -28.14 -14.54
C PRO A 336 12.88 -26.91 -14.10
N VAL A 337 13.72 -26.43 -15.02
CA VAL A 337 14.27 -25.05 -14.99
C VAL A 337 13.16 -24.12 -15.47
N VAL A 338 12.80 -23.13 -14.66
CA VAL A 338 11.74 -22.17 -14.98
C VAL A 338 12.42 -20.95 -15.60
N ARG A 339 12.12 -20.66 -16.87
CA ARG A 339 12.48 -19.38 -17.47
C ARG A 339 11.62 -18.29 -16.87
N LEU A 340 12.26 -17.23 -16.41
CA LEU A 340 11.60 -16.03 -15.90
C LEU A 340 11.47 -15.02 -17.04
N ASN A 341 10.61 -14.04 -16.85
CA ASN A 341 10.27 -13.03 -17.85
C ASN A 341 11.04 -11.71 -17.65
N ALA A 342 12.24 -11.76 -17.06
CA ALA A 342 13.02 -10.56 -16.74
C ALA A 342 14.34 -10.55 -17.51
N LEU A 343 14.67 -9.45 -18.19
CA LEU A 343 15.99 -9.22 -18.77
C LEU A 343 16.85 -8.37 -17.84
N PRO A 344 18.10 -8.77 -17.56
CA PRO A 344 18.99 -7.94 -16.78
C PRO A 344 19.45 -6.74 -17.59
N ILE A 345 19.46 -5.57 -16.94
CA ILE A 345 20.10 -4.37 -17.46
C ILE A 345 21.58 -4.46 -17.08
N THR A 346 22.44 -4.79 -18.05
CA THR A 346 23.88 -4.99 -17.85
C THR A 346 24.65 -3.68 -17.77
N GLN A 347 24.07 -2.60 -18.31
CA GLN A 347 24.60 -1.24 -18.24
C GLN A 347 23.43 -0.29 -18.03
N ALA A 348 23.53 0.59 -17.04
CA ALA A 348 22.57 1.65 -16.77
C ALA A 348 23.31 2.99 -16.61
N PRO A 349 22.64 4.13 -16.79
CA PRO A 349 23.23 5.44 -16.55
C PRO A 349 23.70 5.59 -15.10
N THR A 350 24.92 6.05 -14.91
CA THR A 350 25.51 6.27 -13.58
C THR A 350 25.53 7.74 -13.17
N VAL A 351 25.22 8.65 -14.11
CA VAL A 351 25.17 10.10 -13.87
C VAL A 351 24.05 10.74 -14.67
N CYS A 352 23.49 11.82 -14.14
CA CYS A 352 22.59 12.74 -14.84
C CYS A 352 22.88 14.19 -14.42
N ARG A 353 22.26 15.18 -15.07
CA ARG A 353 22.36 16.58 -14.65
C ARG A 353 21.48 16.82 -13.45
N ARG A 354 21.97 17.59 -12.48
CA ARG A 354 21.15 18.15 -11.40
C ARG A 354 21.05 19.64 -11.60
N ILE A 355 19.82 20.14 -11.58
CA ILE A 355 19.50 21.55 -11.72
C ILE A 355 18.78 21.99 -10.45
N VAL A 356 19.37 22.95 -9.74
CA VAL A 356 18.69 23.62 -8.62
C VAL A 356 18.10 24.92 -9.14
N CYS A 357 16.78 24.99 -9.15
CA CYS A 357 16.02 26.15 -9.58
C CYS A 357 14.66 26.21 -8.86
N GLU A 358 14.00 27.35 -8.96
CA GLU A 358 12.76 27.68 -8.26
C GLU A 358 11.50 27.07 -8.92
N ILE A 359 11.67 26.25 -9.97
CA ILE A 359 10.56 25.54 -10.59
C ILE A 359 9.84 24.64 -9.58
N GLY A 360 8.52 24.54 -9.70
CA GLY A 360 7.67 23.84 -8.76
C GLY A 360 7.73 22.31 -8.87
N GLY A 361 6.56 21.69 -8.90
CA GLY A 361 6.39 20.25 -8.84
C GLY A 361 6.64 19.53 -10.18
N TYR A 362 6.26 18.26 -10.22
CA TYR A 362 6.36 17.42 -11.42
C TYR A 362 5.60 18.01 -12.64
N ALA A 363 4.40 18.55 -12.40
CA ALA A 363 3.59 19.14 -13.46
C ALA A 363 4.26 20.37 -14.08
N ASP A 364 4.88 21.22 -13.26
CA ASP A 364 5.58 22.43 -13.72
C ASP A 364 6.81 22.08 -14.55
N VAL A 365 7.58 21.07 -14.12
CA VAL A 365 8.72 20.56 -14.90
C VAL A 365 8.29 20.03 -16.26
N ARG A 366 7.20 19.25 -16.33
CA ARG A 366 6.67 18.78 -17.62
C ARG A 366 6.20 19.92 -18.51
N ALA A 367 5.43 20.86 -17.96
CA ALA A 367 4.93 22.00 -18.71
C ALA A 367 6.07 22.86 -19.29
N ALA A 368 7.14 23.08 -18.52
CA ALA A 368 8.31 23.83 -18.97
C ALA A 368 9.03 23.11 -20.14
N ILE A 369 9.16 21.77 -20.06
CA ILE A 369 9.75 20.98 -21.15
C ILE A 369 8.91 21.05 -22.42
N GLU A 370 7.59 20.89 -22.28
CA GLU A 370 6.64 20.97 -23.40
C GLU A 370 6.68 22.35 -24.08
N GLN A 371 6.71 23.43 -23.30
CA GLN A 371 6.80 24.81 -23.81
C GLN A 371 8.13 25.11 -24.53
N ALA A 372 9.23 24.52 -24.07
CA ALA A 372 10.54 24.76 -24.65
C ALA A 372 10.78 23.99 -25.96
N GLU A 373 9.94 23.00 -26.28
CA GLU A 373 10.01 22.13 -27.45
C GLU A 373 11.41 21.50 -27.65
N VAL A 374 12.04 21.06 -26.55
CA VAL A 374 13.36 20.43 -26.57
C VAL A 374 13.31 18.96 -26.17
N ALA A 375 14.29 18.20 -26.65
CA ALA A 375 14.43 16.78 -26.34
C ALA A 375 15.20 16.56 -25.03
N ILE A 376 14.55 16.80 -23.89
CA ILE A 376 15.08 16.46 -22.56
C ILE A 376 14.13 15.54 -21.80
N LEU A 377 14.70 14.74 -20.89
CA LEU A 377 13.97 13.94 -19.92
C LEU A 377 14.31 14.45 -18.54
N ALA A 378 13.31 14.75 -17.70
CA ALA A 378 13.57 15.27 -16.37
C ALA A 378 12.58 14.78 -15.31
N ALA A 379 13.06 14.72 -14.07
CA ALA A 379 12.23 14.40 -12.91
C ALA A 379 12.59 15.30 -11.72
N ARG A 380 11.56 15.81 -11.03
CA ARG A 380 11.73 16.61 -9.82
C ARG A 380 12.06 15.73 -8.62
N THR A 381 13.10 16.08 -7.87
CA THR A 381 13.53 15.43 -6.63
C THR A 381 13.75 16.45 -5.52
N LYS A 382 14.03 15.99 -4.29
CA LYS A 382 14.43 16.87 -3.18
C LYS A 382 15.75 17.61 -3.44
N ALA A 383 16.65 17.04 -4.24
CA ALA A 383 17.97 17.62 -4.54
C ALA A 383 17.94 18.64 -5.71
N GLY A 384 16.79 18.79 -6.36
CA GLY A 384 16.60 19.57 -7.58
C GLY A 384 15.93 18.76 -8.69
N VAL A 385 15.95 19.29 -9.90
CA VAL A 385 15.51 18.59 -11.11
C VAL A 385 16.67 17.73 -11.62
N LEU A 386 16.44 16.43 -11.78
CA LEU A 386 17.37 15.53 -12.43
C LEU A 386 17.02 15.44 -13.91
N ALA A 387 18.01 15.53 -14.81
CA ALA A 387 17.75 15.54 -16.24
C ALA A 387 18.79 14.79 -17.09
N PHE A 388 18.31 14.21 -18.18
CA PHE A 388 19.10 13.81 -19.35
C PHE A 388 18.77 14.76 -20.50
N GLY A 389 19.79 15.24 -21.20
CA GLY A 389 19.64 16.31 -22.18
C GLY A 389 20.98 16.97 -22.52
N SER A 390 20.98 17.77 -23.59
CA SER A 390 22.10 18.68 -23.85
C SER A 390 22.08 19.82 -22.82
N ASP A 391 23.24 20.31 -22.40
CA ASP A 391 23.30 21.40 -21.42
C ASP A 391 22.64 22.68 -21.95
N GLY A 392 22.63 22.88 -23.27
CA GLY A 392 21.92 23.98 -23.92
C GLY A 392 20.40 23.86 -23.80
N ASP A 393 19.86 22.67 -24.05
CA ASP A 393 18.42 22.42 -23.94
C ASP A 393 17.96 22.49 -22.48
N VAL A 394 18.74 21.92 -21.55
CA VAL A 394 18.46 22.01 -20.11
C VAL A 394 18.39 23.47 -19.65
N ARG A 395 19.35 24.32 -20.07
CA ARG A 395 19.31 25.76 -19.75
C ARG A 395 18.13 26.46 -20.39
N LYS A 396 17.81 26.16 -21.66
CA LYS A 396 16.64 26.72 -22.34
C LYS A 396 15.34 26.47 -21.58
N VAL A 397 15.19 25.32 -20.92
CA VAL A 397 14.02 25.01 -20.08
C VAL A 397 14.06 25.73 -18.74
N PHE A 398 15.21 25.72 -18.04
CA PHE A 398 15.23 26.08 -16.61
C PHE A 398 15.82 27.46 -16.28
N ASP A 399 16.47 28.17 -17.21
CA ASP A 399 17.08 29.50 -16.95
C ASP A 399 16.02 30.52 -16.48
N GLY A 400 14.81 30.47 -17.05
CA GLY A 400 13.69 31.33 -16.66
C GLY A 400 13.15 31.06 -15.25
N HIS A 401 13.59 29.98 -14.60
CA HIS A 401 13.22 29.58 -13.24
C HIS A 401 14.36 29.81 -12.23
N GLY A 402 15.38 30.61 -12.57
CA GLY A 402 16.45 31.00 -11.65
C GLY A 402 17.35 29.83 -11.25
N ILE A 403 18.15 29.32 -12.20
CA ILE A 403 19.14 28.27 -11.88
C ILE A 403 20.19 28.84 -10.92
N THR A 404 20.29 28.25 -9.73
CA THR A 404 21.31 28.59 -8.74
C THR A 404 22.50 27.63 -8.78
N ASP A 405 22.29 26.40 -9.24
CA ASP A 405 23.33 25.39 -9.36
C ASP A 405 23.02 24.40 -10.49
N LEU A 406 24.05 23.99 -11.23
CA LEU A 406 23.98 23.05 -12.34
C LEU A 406 25.22 22.15 -12.33
N ASP A 407 25.06 20.91 -11.89
CA ASP A 407 26.16 19.96 -11.73
C ASP A 407 25.77 18.51 -12.09
N LEU A 408 26.61 17.57 -11.68
CA LEU A 408 26.40 16.14 -11.90
C LEU A 408 25.77 15.47 -10.67
N HIS A 409 24.66 14.78 -10.89
CA HIS A 409 24.14 13.81 -9.93
C HIS A 409 24.67 12.42 -10.22
N THR A 410 25.17 11.73 -9.19
CA THR A 410 25.51 10.30 -9.30
C THR A 410 24.27 9.46 -9.05
N ILE A 411 23.98 8.54 -9.97
CA ILE A 411 22.91 7.56 -9.87
C ILE A 411 23.49 6.28 -9.27
N GLU A 412 23.10 5.98 -8.03
CA GLU A 412 23.50 4.74 -7.38
C GLU A 412 22.46 3.65 -7.59
N ILE A 413 22.86 2.57 -8.25
CA ILE A 413 21.97 1.43 -8.56
C ILE A 413 21.27 0.87 -7.31
N LYS A 414 21.91 0.93 -6.13
CA LYS A 414 21.32 0.48 -4.87
C LYS A 414 20.12 1.33 -4.42
N ARG A 415 20.09 2.64 -4.73
CA ARG A 415 18.96 3.53 -4.40
C ARG A 415 17.72 3.23 -5.24
N LEU A 416 17.92 2.65 -6.43
CA LEU A 416 16.84 2.27 -7.36
C LEU A 416 16.03 1.05 -6.91
N ARG A 417 16.39 0.44 -5.77
CA ARG A 417 15.62 -0.61 -5.10
C ARG A 417 14.18 -0.18 -4.80
N TYR A 418 13.97 1.09 -4.47
CA TYR A 418 12.66 1.65 -4.15
C TYR A 418 12.12 2.47 -5.33
N GLU A 419 10.79 2.53 -5.49
CA GLU A 419 10.19 3.50 -6.42
C GLU A 419 10.55 4.92 -5.99
N SER A 420 11.06 5.71 -6.93
CA SER A 420 11.50 7.07 -6.71
C SER A 420 11.41 7.87 -8.01
N ALA A 421 11.47 9.20 -7.92
CA ALA A 421 11.54 10.05 -9.11
C ALA A 421 12.79 9.74 -9.98
N GLU A 422 13.89 9.34 -9.35
CA GLU A 422 15.11 8.88 -10.04
C GLU A 422 14.87 7.57 -10.82
N ARG A 423 14.18 6.59 -10.21
CA ARG A 423 13.77 5.35 -10.90
C ARG A 423 12.75 5.60 -12.00
N GLY A 424 11.83 6.54 -11.78
CA GLY A 424 10.87 6.99 -12.77
C GLY A 424 11.55 7.61 -14.00
N LEU A 425 12.55 8.48 -13.78
CA LEU A 425 13.36 9.08 -14.84
C LEU A 425 14.08 8.01 -15.67
N LEU A 426 14.68 7.00 -15.01
CA LEU A 426 15.35 5.90 -15.72
C LEU A 426 14.39 5.02 -16.51
N ARG A 427 13.18 4.77 -15.97
CA ARG A 427 12.13 4.04 -16.70
C ARG A 427 11.72 4.79 -17.96
N GLU A 428 11.44 6.09 -17.85
CA GLU A 428 11.08 6.93 -18.98
C GLU A 428 12.20 6.99 -20.03
N ALA A 429 13.45 7.12 -19.57
CA ALA A 429 14.62 7.11 -20.44
C ALA A 429 14.84 5.78 -21.16
N LEU A 430 14.64 4.65 -20.47
CA LEU A 430 14.74 3.33 -21.09
C LEU A 430 13.66 3.13 -22.15
N THR A 431 12.41 3.48 -21.85
CA THR A 431 11.31 3.41 -22.81
C THR A 431 11.55 4.30 -24.02
N ARG A 432 12.04 5.54 -23.80
CA ARG A 432 12.43 6.45 -24.88
C ARG A 432 13.55 5.87 -25.75
N ALA A 433 14.56 5.25 -25.12
CA ALA A 433 15.67 4.61 -25.83
C ALA A 433 15.18 3.45 -26.70
N ILE A 434 14.28 2.61 -26.18
CA ILE A 434 13.68 1.50 -26.93
C ILE A 434 12.87 2.04 -28.11
N VAL A 435 11.95 2.99 -27.91
CA VAL A 435 11.13 3.57 -29.00
C VAL A 435 11.98 4.24 -30.08
N ARG A 436 13.11 4.86 -29.70
CA ARG A 436 14.01 5.51 -30.66
C ARG A 436 14.78 4.52 -31.54
N THR A 437 15.17 3.38 -30.96
CA THR A 437 16.07 2.40 -31.60
C THR A 437 15.34 1.20 -32.20
N ARG A 438 14.13 0.92 -31.73
CA ARG A 438 13.27 -0.18 -32.14
C ARG A 438 12.02 0.39 -32.80
N ALA A 439 11.48 -0.28 -33.81
CA ALA A 439 10.31 0.17 -34.56
C ALA A 439 8.98 -0.05 -33.78
N VAL A 440 8.92 0.42 -32.54
CA VAL A 440 7.80 0.27 -31.61
C VAL A 440 7.25 1.61 -31.15
N ASN A 441 5.94 1.67 -30.92
CA ASN A 441 5.27 2.76 -30.24
C ASN A 441 5.08 2.41 -28.76
N SER A 442 5.09 3.41 -27.89
CA SER A 442 4.86 3.24 -26.45
C SER A 442 3.56 3.90 -25.98
N VAL A 443 2.86 3.28 -25.03
CA VAL A 443 1.80 3.89 -24.24
C VAL A 443 2.20 3.81 -22.77
N HIS A 444 2.40 4.98 -22.15
CA HIS A 444 2.78 5.07 -20.75
C HIS A 444 1.61 4.73 -19.83
N ARG A 445 1.82 3.85 -18.85
CA ARG A 445 0.90 3.59 -17.73
C ARG A 445 1.65 3.86 -16.41
N ARG A 446 0.89 4.03 -15.33
CA ARG A 446 1.42 4.46 -14.01
C ARG A 446 2.64 3.66 -13.52
N SER A 447 2.71 2.35 -13.81
CA SER A 447 3.76 1.45 -13.32
C SER A 447 4.37 0.56 -14.41
N ALA A 448 4.00 0.74 -15.67
CA ALA A 448 4.47 -0.07 -16.79
C ALA A 448 4.36 0.71 -18.11
N ASP A 449 5.17 0.34 -19.08
CA ASP A 449 5.14 0.89 -20.43
C ASP A 449 4.71 -0.18 -21.41
N LEU A 450 3.62 0.06 -22.13
CA LEU A 450 3.14 -0.85 -23.16
C LEU A 450 3.84 -0.51 -24.47
N LEU A 451 4.52 -1.49 -25.06
CA LEU A 451 5.19 -1.37 -26.35
C LEU A 451 4.44 -2.20 -27.39
N ALA A 452 4.23 -1.66 -28.59
CA ALA A 452 3.65 -2.39 -29.70
C ALA A 452 4.36 -2.00 -31.02
N PRO A 453 4.43 -2.90 -32.02
CA PRO A 453 4.93 -2.57 -33.35
C PRO A 453 4.33 -1.27 -33.89
N SER A 454 5.18 -0.38 -34.41
CA SER A 454 4.72 0.87 -35.04
C SER A 454 3.95 0.59 -36.33
N ASP A 455 4.42 -0.40 -37.10
CA ASP A 455 3.75 -0.96 -38.26
C ASP A 455 3.75 -2.49 -38.14
N GLY A 456 2.57 -3.06 -37.88
CA GLY A 456 2.38 -4.49 -37.68
C GLY A 456 2.55 -5.33 -38.94
N GLU A 457 2.62 -4.73 -40.13
CA GLU A 457 2.79 -5.44 -41.41
C GLU A 457 4.24 -5.47 -41.91
N ALA A 458 5.11 -4.60 -41.37
CA ALA A 458 6.52 -4.56 -41.76
C ALA A 458 7.23 -5.92 -41.58
N ASP A 459 8.19 -6.23 -42.45
CA ASP A 459 8.89 -7.52 -42.49
C ASP A 459 9.64 -7.86 -41.19
N ALA A 460 10.07 -6.83 -40.45
CA ALA A 460 10.71 -6.95 -39.14
C ALA A 460 9.85 -7.70 -38.10
N TRP A 461 8.54 -7.81 -38.31
CA TRP A 461 7.60 -8.47 -37.40
C TRP A 461 7.07 -9.81 -37.91
N SER A 462 7.64 -10.34 -39.00
CA SER A 462 7.22 -11.59 -39.62
C SER A 462 7.29 -12.80 -38.68
N ASP A 463 8.33 -12.88 -37.84
CA ASP A 463 8.45 -13.95 -36.84
C ASP A 463 7.41 -13.82 -35.72
N LEU A 464 7.11 -12.59 -35.26
CA LEU A 464 6.02 -12.37 -34.30
C LEU A 464 4.67 -12.73 -34.91
N ARG A 465 4.41 -12.36 -36.17
CA ARG A 465 3.21 -12.77 -36.93
C ARG A 465 3.07 -14.28 -37.00
N ARG A 466 4.18 -15.00 -37.18
CA ARG A 466 4.18 -16.48 -37.19
C ARG A 466 3.79 -17.07 -35.84
N LEU A 467 4.14 -16.40 -34.73
CA LEU A 467 3.82 -16.88 -33.37
C LEU A 467 2.38 -16.63 -32.95
N VAL A 468 1.78 -15.49 -33.33
CA VAL A 468 0.48 -15.04 -32.76
C VAL A 468 -0.59 -14.73 -33.81
N GLY A 469 -0.27 -14.86 -35.10
CA GLY A 469 -1.13 -14.45 -36.20
C GLY A 469 -1.12 -12.93 -36.41
N PRO A 470 -2.26 -12.30 -36.74
CA PRO A 470 -2.33 -10.86 -36.96
C PRO A 470 -1.82 -10.07 -35.74
N LEU A 471 -1.09 -8.97 -36.00
CA LEU A 471 -0.52 -8.11 -34.95
C LEU A 471 -1.37 -6.89 -34.65
N SER A 472 -2.39 -6.60 -35.44
CA SER A 472 -3.30 -5.51 -35.19
C SER A 472 -4.67 -5.78 -35.77
N GLY A 473 -5.66 -5.07 -35.26
CA GLY A 473 -7.02 -5.12 -35.80
C GLY A 473 -7.98 -4.28 -34.98
N VAL A 474 -9.27 -4.50 -35.22
CA VAL A 474 -10.36 -3.96 -34.41
C VAL A 474 -11.01 -5.08 -33.61
N VAL A 475 -11.54 -4.75 -32.44
CA VAL A 475 -12.34 -5.70 -31.65
C VAL A 475 -13.68 -5.93 -32.37
N PRO A 476 -14.15 -7.17 -32.53
CA PRO A 476 -15.42 -7.46 -33.20
C PRO A 476 -16.59 -6.67 -32.59
N ASN A 477 -17.43 -6.07 -33.43
CA ASN A 477 -18.56 -5.20 -33.05
C ASN A 477 -18.18 -3.90 -32.30
N HIS A 478 -16.88 -3.61 -32.16
CA HIS A 478 -16.35 -2.43 -31.48
C HIS A 478 -15.28 -1.75 -32.34
N PRO A 479 -15.66 -1.07 -33.45
CA PRO A 479 -14.72 -0.43 -34.38
C PRO A 479 -13.88 0.69 -33.75
N GLU A 480 -14.35 1.26 -32.63
CA GLU A 480 -13.64 2.23 -31.80
C GLU A 480 -12.46 1.61 -31.04
N LEU A 481 -12.49 0.30 -30.78
CA LEU A 481 -11.45 -0.43 -30.07
C LEU A 481 -10.47 -1.05 -31.06
N ARG A 482 -9.34 -0.38 -31.23
CA ARG A 482 -8.19 -0.91 -31.99
C ARG A 482 -7.28 -1.65 -31.04
N TRP A 483 -6.79 -2.81 -31.47
CA TRP A 483 -5.84 -3.60 -30.71
C TRP A 483 -4.56 -3.81 -31.51
N ARG A 484 -3.45 -3.94 -30.78
CA ARG A 484 -2.14 -4.34 -31.28
C ARG A 484 -1.55 -5.40 -30.37
N GLU A 485 -0.87 -6.37 -30.96
CA GLU A 485 0.00 -7.28 -30.23
C GLU A 485 1.20 -6.50 -29.69
N GLY A 486 1.54 -6.71 -28.42
CA GLY A 486 2.62 -5.95 -27.80
C GLY A 486 3.18 -6.61 -26.55
N ILE A 487 3.86 -5.80 -25.76
CA ILE A 487 4.47 -6.22 -24.51
C ILE A 487 4.39 -5.11 -23.47
N SER A 488 3.99 -5.48 -22.26
CA SER A 488 4.13 -4.62 -21.10
C SER A 488 5.53 -4.76 -20.55
N THR A 489 6.18 -3.62 -20.30
CA THR A 489 7.53 -3.54 -19.75
C THR A 489 7.54 -2.80 -18.43
N ARG A 490 8.32 -3.31 -17.47
CA ARG A 490 8.45 -2.68 -16.16
C ARG A 490 9.90 -2.72 -15.68
N LEU A 491 10.43 -1.55 -15.33
CA LEU A 491 11.72 -1.43 -14.66
C LEU A 491 11.57 -1.83 -13.19
N ASP A 492 12.34 -2.82 -12.75
CA ASP A 492 12.32 -3.31 -11.37
C ASP A 492 13.74 -3.65 -10.88
N TRP A 493 13.85 -3.95 -9.59
CA TRP A 493 15.13 -4.21 -8.94
C TRP A 493 15.11 -5.56 -8.22
N ALA A 494 16.12 -6.39 -8.47
CA ALA A 494 16.33 -7.68 -7.82
C ALA A 494 17.80 -8.12 -7.97
N ASP A 495 18.33 -8.95 -7.06
CA ASP A 495 19.71 -9.46 -7.13
C ASP A 495 20.76 -8.34 -7.33
N ASP A 496 20.61 -7.26 -6.55
CA ASP A 496 21.47 -6.07 -6.57
C ASP A 496 21.64 -5.39 -7.94
N ARG A 497 20.68 -5.59 -8.85
CA ARG A 497 20.69 -5.00 -10.20
C ARG A 497 19.28 -4.63 -10.69
N LEU A 498 19.25 -3.85 -11.76
CA LEU A 498 18.02 -3.51 -12.47
C LEU A 498 17.64 -4.59 -13.48
N TRP A 499 16.34 -4.78 -13.64
CA TRP A 499 15.73 -5.71 -14.58
C TRP A 499 14.60 -5.02 -15.32
N ILE A 500 14.37 -5.41 -16.57
CA ILE A 500 13.14 -5.11 -17.30
C ILE A 500 12.28 -6.38 -17.31
N LEU A 501 11.13 -6.33 -16.65
CA LEU A 501 10.14 -7.40 -16.73
C LEU A 501 9.35 -7.24 -18.02
N LEU A 502 9.09 -8.37 -18.66
CA LEU A 502 8.43 -8.51 -19.94
C LEU A 502 7.13 -9.29 -19.75
N ASP A 503 6.00 -8.71 -20.13
CA ASP A 503 4.70 -9.38 -20.05
C ASP A 503 3.96 -9.23 -21.39
N PRO A 504 4.05 -10.23 -22.29
CA PRO A 504 3.39 -10.19 -23.59
C PRO A 504 1.89 -9.97 -23.45
N CYS A 505 1.36 -8.90 -24.05
CA CYS A 505 0.00 -8.45 -23.82
C CYS A 505 -0.63 -7.87 -25.10
N THR A 506 -1.94 -7.65 -25.06
CA THR A 506 -2.64 -6.89 -26.11
C THR A 506 -2.73 -5.42 -25.70
N VAL A 507 -2.22 -4.53 -26.55
CA VAL A 507 -2.27 -3.08 -26.37
C VAL A 507 -3.50 -2.54 -27.09
N PHE A 508 -4.29 -1.71 -26.44
CA PHE A 508 -5.51 -1.15 -27.01
C PHE A 508 -5.46 0.37 -27.12
N GLU A 509 -6.07 0.88 -28.18
CA GLU A 509 -6.37 2.29 -28.41
C GLU A 509 -7.89 2.47 -28.41
N GLY A 510 -8.38 3.59 -27.87
CA GLY A 510 -9.82 3.87 -27.79
C GLY A 510 -10.55 3.25 -26.58
N ILE A 511 -9.81 2.77 -25.55
CA ILE A 511 -10.45 2.28 -24.32
C ILE A 511 -11.10 3.43 -23.53
N ASP A 512 -12.34 3.22 -23.12
CA ASP A 512 -13.08 4.00 -22.15
C ASP A 512 -13.81 3.09 -21.13
N ASP A 513 -14.53 3.70 -20.19
CA ASP A 513 -15.23 2.96 -19.14
C ASP A 513 -16.36 2.06 -19.64
N THR A 514 -16.92 2.36 -20.81
CA THR A 514 -18.05 1.63 -21.40
C THR A 514 -17.59 0.40 -22.19
N ASN A 515 -16.39 0.47 -22.78
CA ASN A 515 -15.89 -0.57 -23.68
C ASN A 515 -14.75 -1.43 -23.09
N LYS A 516 -14.19 -1.06 -21.92
CA LYS A 516 -13.08 -1.79 -21.27
C LYS A 516 -13.33 -3.28 -21.03
N ALA A 517 -14.57 -3.69 -20.78
CA ALA A 517 -14.93 -5.09 -20.55
C ALA A 517 -14.70 -5.92 -21.83
N PHE A 518 -15.09 -5.40 -22.99
CA PHE A 518 -14.88 -6.05 -24.28
C PHE A 518 -13.40 -6.15 -24.64
N ALA A 519 -12.61 -5.11 -24.35
CA ALA A 519 -11.15 -5.16 -24.51
C ALA A 519 -10.51 -6.25 -23.63
N ALA A 520 -10.94 -6.37 -22.36
CA ALA A 520 -10.45 -7.38 -21.44
C ALA A 520 -10.82 -8.81 -21.88
N ASP A 521 -12.06 -9.04 -22.32
CA ASP A 521 -12.49 -10.34 -22.84
C ASP A 521 -11.75 -10.71 -24.13
N PHE A 522 -11.58 -9.76 -25.06
CA PHE A 522 -10.81 -9.97 -26.28
C PHE A 522 -9.34 -10.31 -25.99
N ALA A 523 -8.72 -9.59 -25.06
CA ALA A 523 -7.35 -9.89 -24.61
C ALA A 523 -7.25 -11.29 -24.00
N ARG A 524 -8.22 -11.67 -23.15
CA ARG A 524 -8.29 -13.00 -22.53
C ARG A 524 -8.40 -14.10 -23.58
N GLU A 525 -9.27 -13.96 -24.58
CA GLU A 525 -9.40 -14.96 -25.66
C GLU A 525 -8.11 -15.16 -26.46
N ARG A 526 -7.36 -14.08 -26.72
CA ARG A 526 -6.06 -14.15 -27.41
C ARG A 526 -4.94 -14.76 -26.55
N THR A 527 -5.02 -14.61 -25.23
CA THR A 527 -3.95 -15.01 -24.31
C THR A 527 -4.19 -16.34 -23.61
N VAL A 528 -5.44 -16.81 -23.52
CA VAL A 528 -5.80 -18.03 -22.76
C VAL A 528 -5.06 -19.30 -23.22
N LYS A 529 -4.66 -19.36 -24.49
CA LYS A 529 -3.90 -20.50 -25.05
C LYS A 529 -2.38 -20.33 -24.96
N ARG A 530 -1.88 -19.21 -24.42
CA ARG A 530 -0.46 -18.85 -24.35
C ARG A 530 0.18 -19.32 -23.04
N TYR A 531 0.18 -20.62 -22.79
CA TYR A 531 0.85 -21.22 -21.64
C TYR A 531 2.12 -21.96 -22.06
N ASN A 532 3.13 -22.03 -21.19
CA ASN A 532 4.36 -22.78 -21.41
C ASN A 532 5.10 -22.41 -22.72
N ARG A 533 5.11 -23.31 -23.72
CA ARG A 533 5.91 -23.17 -24.94
C ARG A 533 5.55 -21.92 -25.77
N PRO A 534 4.28 -21.68 -26.15
CA PRO A 534 3.87 -20.42 -26.78
C PRO A 534 4.34 -19.15 -26.06
N LEU A 535 4.24 -19.11 -24.73
CA LEU A 535 4.69 -17.95 -23.95
C LEU A 535 6.22 -17.85 -23.93
N ASN A 536 6.92 -18.97 -23.83
CA ASN A 536 8.37 -19.03 -23.90
C ASN A 536 8.91 -18.57 -25.26
N ASP A 537 8.25 -18.93 -26.36
CA ASP A 537 8.61 -18.52 -27.71
C ASP A 537 8.36 -17.01 -27.89
N LEU A 538 7.27 -16.48 -27.33
CA LEU A 538 6.99 -15.04 -27.29
C LEU A 538 8.03 -14.25 -26.47
N LEU A 539 8.37 -14.73 -25.29
CA LEU A 539 9.44 -14.15 -24.48
C LEU A 539 10.77 -14.23 -25.20
N GLY A 540 11.04 -15.33 -25.92
CA GLY A 540 12.21 -15.49 -26.80
C GLY A 540 12.28 -14.42 -27.89
N PHE A 541 11.18 -14.20 -28.60
CA PHE A 541 11.09 -13.15 -29.60
C PHE A 541 11.34 -11.76 -28.99
N TRP A 542 10.59 -11.38 -27.96
CA TRP A 542 10.69 -10.03 -27.38
C TRP A 542 12.03 -9.79 -26.72
N SER A 543 12.62 -10.79 -26.06
CA SER A 543 13.97 -10.69 -25.49
C SER A 543 15.02 -10.43 -26.56
N GLY A 544 15.06 -11.25 -27.62
CA GLY A 544 16.00 -11.05 -28.73
C GLY A 544 15.77 -9.75 -29.48
N TYR A 545 14.51 -9.32 -29.64
CA TYR A 545 14.19 -8.08 -30.34
C TYR A 545 14.58 -6.83 -29.55
N LEU A 546 14.34 -6.81 -28.23
CA LEU A 546 14.64 -5.66 -27.37
C LEU A 546 16.13 -5.58 -27.02
N ALA A 547 16.79 -6.71 -26.80
CA ALA A 547 18.17 -6.81 -26.37
C ALA A 547 19.11 -7.28 -27.51
N GLN A 548 19.16 -6.49 -28.59
CA GLN A 548 20.18 -6.65 -29.62
C GLN A 548 21.55 -6.21 -29.06
N ASP A 549 22.64 -6.56 -29.75
CA ASP A 549 24.02 -6.26 -29.31
C ASP A 549 24.40 -4.80 -29.59
N ASP A 550 23.60 -3.87 -29.06
CA ASP A 550 23.72 -2.43 -29.24
C ASP A 550 23.45 -1.65 -27.94
N GLU A 551 23.95 -0.41 -27.88
CA GLU A 551 23.65 0.53 -26.79
C GLU A 551 22.34 1.25 -27.06
N LEU A 552 21.41 1.16 -26.10
CA LEU A 552 20.15 1.89 -26.13
C LEU A 552 20.39 3.29 -25.55
N ARG A 553 20.40 4.29 -26.43
CA ARG A 553 20.52 5.71 -26.06
C ARG A 553 19.16 6.40 -26.09
N ALA A 554 18.77 7.02 -24.98
CA ALA A 554 17.47 7.67 -24.85
C ALA A 554 17.32 8.84 -25.81
N LEU A 555 18.33 9.70 -25.90
CA LEU A 555 18.27 10.94 -26.68
C LEU A 555 19.19 10.89 -27.92
N GLY A 556 20.22 10.04 -27.92
CA GLY A 556 21.18 9.94 -29.01
C GLY A 556 22.12 11.13 -29.10
N LEU A 557 22.50 11.70 -27.95
CA LEU A 557 23.23 12.96 -27.89
C LEU A 557 24.72 12.79 -28.21
N GLY A 558 25.29 13.77 -28.91
CA GLY A 558 26.74 13.93 -29.07
C GLY A 558 27.38 14.85 -28.02
N ASN A 559 26.58 15.66 -27.31
CA ASN A 559 26.99 16.59 -26.26
C ASN A 559 25.96 16.65 -25.12
N GLY A 560 26.40 16.86 -23.87
CA GLY A 560 25.55 16.80 -22.68
C GLY A 560 25.54 15.41 -22.02
N ILE A 561 24.44 15.06 -21.32
CA ILE A 561 24.32 13.75 -20.65
C ILE A 561 23.13 12.98 -21.20
N ASP A 562 23.41 11.83 -21.79
CA ASP A 562 22.42 10.89 -22.27
C ASP A 562 22.25 9.72 -21.30
N ALA A 563 21.07 9.12 -21.32
CA ALA A 563 20.82 7.86 -20.64
C ALA A 563 21.15 6.70 -21.59
N VAL A 564 22.19 5.95 -21.24
CA VAL A 564 22.66 4.78 -22.01
C VAL A 564 22.37 3.50 -21.25
N PHE A 565 21.70 2.57 -21.91
CA PHE A 565 21.38 1.24 -21.37
C PHE A 565 21.93 0.14 -22.26
N ARG A 566 22.23 -1.02 -21.66
CA ARG A 566 22.43 -2.28 -22.37
C ARG A 566 21.63 -3.37 -21.70
N LEU A 567 20.90 -4.14 -22.50
CA LEU A 567 20.09 -5.26 -22.05
C LEU A 567 20.80 -6.56 -22.40
N SER A 568 20.71 -7.55 -21.53
CA SER A 568 21.12 -8.91 -21.87
C SER A 568 20.03 -9.60 -22.71
N PRO A 569 20.38 -10.32 -23.78
CA PRO A 569 19.44 -11.14 -24.55
C PRO A 569 18.92 -12.33 -23.74
N ASP A 570 19.70 -12.77 -22.75
CA ASP A 570 19.33 -13.85 -21.86
C ASP A 570 18.41 -13.35 -20.74
N THR A 571 17.19 -13.88 -20.72
CA THR A 571 16.27 -13.74 -19.59
C THR A 571 16.79 -14.50 -18.37
N ALA A 572 16.36 -14.10 -17.16
CA ALA A 572 16.63 -14.87 -15.96
C ALA A 572 16.02 -16.28 -16.04
N PHE A 573 16.69 -17.24 -15.41
CA PHE A 573 16.19 -18.60 -15.21
C PHE A 573 16.28 -18.93 -13.73
N SER A 574 15.39 -19.80 -13.24
CA SER A 574 15.46 -20.27 -11.84
C SER A 574 16.73 -21.06 -11.55
N ARG A 575 17.50 -21.48 -12.57
CA ARG A 575 18.81 -22.16 -12.50
C ARG A 575 19.66 -21.77 -13.72
N ARG A 576 21.00 -21.93 -13.67
CA ARG A 576 21.82 -21.86 -14.90
C ARG A 576 21.31 -22.92 -15.89
N ALA A 577 21.00 -22.51 -17.12
CA ALA A 577 20.78 -23.40 -18.24
C ALA A 577 22.08 -24.14 -18.58
#